data_AF-A0A1G1II85-F1
#
_entry.id   AF-A0A1G1II85-F1
#
_cell.length_a   1.000
_cell.length_b   1.000
_cell.length_c   1.000
_cell.angle_alpha   90.00
_cell.angle_beta   90.00
_cell.angle_gamma   90.00
#
_symmetry.space_group_name_H-M   'P 1'
#
loop_
_entity.id
_entity.type
_entity.pdbx_description
1 polymer ?
#
loop_
_entity_poly.entity_id
_entity_poly.type
_entity_poly.pdbx_seq_one_letter_code
_entity_poly.pdbx_strand_id
1 'polypeptide(L)'
;MEIVCPKCRKPFVQAVRQQGILDRLRHWAYLHPYGCKICRHRFYVMQWGLRPSKLPMDSDQYRMRPVSIHGKILYEQGHREGDITELSMGGCMIELPAALLEGTMLGIRLDAFDDEPPIIVEAAIVRSALGTRVEVEFLRLANDEEGRLNRFVTSLWLEGTQIARSSGRWKPESIRST
;
A
#
# COMPACT_ATOMS: atom_id res chain seq x y z
N MET A 1 -11.94 -9.21 18.23
CA MET A 1 -13.06 -8.59 17.48
C MET A 1 -12.46 -7.89 16.28
N GLU A 2 -12.73 -8.37 15.07
CA GLU A 2 -12.39 -7.62 13.86
C GLU A 2 -13.42 -6.52 13.64
N ILE A 3 -12.96 -5.30 13.46
CA ILE A 3 -13.84 -4.15 13.22
C ILE A 3 -14.13 -4.14 11.72
N VAL A 4 -15.40 -4.16 11.35
CA VAL A 4 -15.85 -4.13 9.95
C VAL A 4 -16.52 -2.80 9.64
N CYS A 5 -16.39 -2.33 8.40
CA CYS A 5 -17.10 -1.14 7.96
C CYS A 5 -18.61 -1.42 7.87
N PRO A 6 -19.50 -0.58 8.43
CA PRO A 6 -20.95 -0.80 8.33
C PRO A 6 -21.49 -0.64 6.90
N LYS A 7 -20.80 0.13 6.05
CA LYS A 7 -21.23 0.40 4.67
C LYS A 7 -20.81 -0.70 3.69
N CYS A 8 -19.54 -1.10 3.68
CA CYS A 8 -19.03 -2.09 2.74
C CYS A 8 -18.75 -3.47 3.35
N ARG A 9 -18.90 -3.64 4.67
CA ARG A 9 -18.66 -4.89 5.43
C ARG A 9 -17.27 -5.49 5.27
N LYS A 10 -16.29 -4.71 4.81
CA LYS A 10 -14.90 -5.12 4.69
C LYS A 10 -14.12 -4.83 6.00
N PRO A 11 -13.12 -5.66 6.35
CA PRO A 11 -12.34 -5.52 7.58
C PRO A 11 -11.20 -4.49 7.50
N PHE A 12 -11.07 -3.74 6.40
CA PHE A 12 -9.99 -2.77 6.21
C PHE A 12 -10.38 -1.40 6.78
N VAL A 13 -10.25 -1.26 8.09
CA VAL A 13 -10.60 -0.04 8.84
C VAL A 13 -9.41 0.47 9.63
N GLN A 14 -9.25 1.79 9.71
CA GLN A 14 -8.18 2.46 10.44
C GLN A 14 -8.77 3.45 11.45
N ALA A 15 -8.15 3.59 12.62
CA ALA A 15 -8.46 4.67 13.54
C ALA A 15 -8.10 6.03 12.90
N VAL A 16 -8.99 7.01 13.00
CA VAL A 16 -8.78 8.35 12.44
C VAL A 16 -8.49 9.33 13.56
N ARG A 17 -7.66 10.35 13.32
CA ARG A 17 -7.38 11.41 14.30
C ARG A 17 -8.68 12.15 14.65
N GLN A 18 -8.91 12.35 15.95
CA GLN A 18 -9.99 13.20 16.45
C GLN A 18 -9.78 14.63 15.93
N GLN A 19 -10.79 15.16 15.24
CA GLN A 19 -10.81 16.54 14.72
C GLN A 19 -12.13 17.16 15.20
N GLY A 20 -12.09 17.92 16.30
CA GLY A 20 -13.21 18.72 16.77
C GLY A 20 -13.21 19.02 18.28
N ILE A 21 -13.66 20.22 18.65
CA ILE A 21 -13.85 20.66 20.05
C ILE A 21 -14.95 19.83 20.75
N LEU A 22 -15.86 19.22 19.99
CA LEU A 22 -16.89 18.29 20.47
C LEU A 22 -16.33 16.94 20.97
N ASP A 23 -15.08 16.59 20.64
CA ASP A 23 -14.41 15.40 21.21
C ASP A 23 -14.03 15.60 22.69
N ARG A 24 -14.00 16.84 23.20
CA ARG A 24 -13.67 17.16 24.60
C ARG A 24 -14.79 16.82 25.60
N LEU A 25 -16.04 16.74 25.15
CA LEU A 25 -17.19 16.38 25.99
C LEU A 25 -17.36 14.86 26.18
N ARG A 26 -16.38 14.06 25.74
CA ARG A 26 -16.56 12.63 25.49
C ARG A 26 -15.69 11.70 26.34
N HIS A 27 -15.30 12.13 27.54
CA HIS A 27 -14.75 11.21 28.56
C HIS A 27 -15.78 10.16 29.02
N TRP A 28 -17.06 10.32 28.68
CA TRP A 28 -18.14 9.45 29.13
C TRP A 28 -18.54 8.33 28.15
N ALA A 29 -18.26 8.46 26.85
CA ALA A 29 -18.89 7.57 25.84
C ALA A 29 -17.98 6.51 25.20
N TYR A 30 -16.66 6.48 25.44
CA TYR A 30 -15.75 5.46 24.86
C TYR A 30 -15.86 5.29 23.32
N LEU A 31 -16.37 6.30 22.60
CA LEU A 31 -16.62 6.24 21.15
C LEU A 31 -15.41 6.75 20.38
N HIS A 32 -14.70 5.85 19.70
CA HIS A 32 -13.52 6.16 18.90
C HIS A 32 -13.88 6.24 17.41
N PRO A 33 -13.40 7.27 16.67
CA PRO A 33 -13.66 7.39 15.23
C PRO A 33 -12.79 6.43 14.42
N TYR A 34 -13.43 5.65 13.55
CA TYR A 34 -12.81 4.77 12.56
C TYR A 34 -13.19 5.20 11.15
N GLY A 35 -12.29 4.98 10.19
CA GLY A 35 -12.49 5.21 8.76
C GLY A 35 -12.23 3.94 7.99
N CYS A 36 -13.12 3.60 7.05
CA CYS A 36 -12.87 2.50 6.13
C CYS A 36 -11.88 2.92 5.06
N LYS A 37 -10.81 2.14 4.88
CA LYS A 37 -9.83 2.37 3.82
C LYS A 37 -10.40 2.13 2.43
N ILE A 38 -11.46 1.33 2.27
CA ILE A 38 -12.05 1.08 0.96
C ILE A 38 -13.03 2.19 0.58
N CYS A 39 -14.14 2.30 1.31
CA CYS A 39 -15.23 3.22 0.93
C CYS A 39 -15.12 4.63 1.53
N ARG A 40 -14.04 4.91 2.27
CA ARG A 40 -13.79 6.16 3.01
C ARG A 40 -14.90 6.56 4.00
N HIS A 41 -15.83 5.65 4.32
CA HIS A 41 -16.89 5.90 5.27
C HIS A 41 -16.34 5.97 6.69
N ARG A 42 -16.66 7.06 7.40
CA ARG A 42 -16.29 7.28 8.80
C ARG A 42 -17.44 6.86 9.72
N PHE A 43 -17.12 6.06 10.74
CA PHE A 43 -18.08 5.57 11.73
C PHE A 43 -17.44 5.54 13.11
N TYR A 44 -18.25 5.39 14.15
CA TYR A 44 -17.79 5.36 15.53
C TYR A 44 -17.98 3.96 16.11
N VAL A 45 -16.98 3.48 16.83
CA VAL A 45 -17.03 2.19 17.54
C VAL A 45 -16.80 2.45 19.01
N MET A 46 -17.62 1.84 19.85
CA MET A 46 -17.45 1.91 21.30
C MET A 46 -16.39 0.91 21.72
N GLN A 47 -15.27 1.39 22.26
CA GLN A 47 -14.16 0.52 22.69
C GLN A 47 -13.72 0.84 24.10
N TRP A 48 -13.84 -0.15 24.98
CA TRP A 48 -13.31 -0.09 26.33
C TRP A 48 -11.85 -0.58 26.33
N GLY A 49 -10.92 0.31 26.71
CA GLY A 49 -9.58 -0.08 27.16
C GLY A 49 -8.54 -0.48 26.10
N LEU A 50 -8.83 -0.40 24.80
CA LEU A 50 -7.80 -0.65 23.78
C LEU A 50 -6.95 0.58 23.55
N ARG A 51 -5.64 0.45 23.82
CA ARG A 51 -4.64 1.41 23.35
C ARG A 51 -4.71 1.41 21.81
N PRO A 52 -4.96 2.55 21.15
CA PRO A 52 -4.91 2.60 19.70
C PRO A 52 -3.54 2.08 19.26
N SER A 53 -3.53 1.03 18.46
CA SER A 53 -2.30 0.46 17.94
C SER A 53 -1.65 1.49 17.01
N LYS A 54 -0.57 2.09 17.53
CA LYS A 54 0.45 2.92 16.87
C LYS A 54 -0.03 4.27 16.31
N LEU A 55 0.16 5.31 17.12
CA LEU A 55 0.55 6.67 16.68
C LEU A 55 1.93 6.95 17.32
N PRO A 56 2.89 7.64 16.69
CA PRO A 56 3.04 8.04 15.29
C PRO A 56 4.04 7.13 14.56
N MET A 57 3.71 6.72 13.33
CA MET A 57 4.73 6.16 12.44
C MET A 57 5.59 7.31 11.93
N ASP A 58 6.90 7.11 11.90
CA ASP A 58 7.86 8.05 11.34
C ASP A 58 7.38 8.52 9.97
N SER A 59 7.00 9.80 9.88
CA SER A 59 6.22 10.32 8.75
C SER A 59 6.98 10.22 7.42
N ASP A 60 8.31 10.15 7.49
CA ASP A 60 9.13 10.01 6.30
C ASP A 60 8.92 8.66 5.62
N GLN A 61 8.81 7.54 6.34
CA GLN A 61 8.66 6.21 5.73
C GLN A 61 7.33 6.02 4.96
N TYR A 62 6.36 6.91 5.17
CA TYR A 62 5.10 6.95 4.42
C TYR A 62 5.12 7.85 3.19
N ARG A 63 6.17 8.67 3.03
CA ARG A 63 6.37 9.45 1.81
C ARG A 63 6.85 8.51 0.73
N MET A 64 6.19 8.57 -0.43
CA MET A 64 6.60 7.83 -1.61
C MET A 64 8.01 8.26 -2.01
N ARG A 65 8.84 7.26 -2.31
CA ARG A 65 10.21 7.43 -2.76
C ARG A 65 10.37 6.86 -4.15
N PRO A 66 11.09 7.54 -5.06
CA PRO A 66 11.32 7.03 -6.39
C PRO A 66 12.11 5.72 -6.28
N VAL A 67 11.62 4.70 -6.95
CA VAL A 67 12.22 3.37 -7.04
C VAL A 67 11.98 2.84 -8.46
N SER A 68 12.76 1.86 -8.90
CA SER A 68 12.55 1.20 -10.19
C SER A 68 12.68 -0.29 -9.97
N ILE A 69 11.62 -0.90 -9.44
CA ILE A 69 11.53 -2.35 -9.26
C ILE A 69 10.38 -2.91 -10.08
N HIS A 70 10.54 -4.13 -10.56
CA HIS A 70 9.44 -4.83 -11.20
C HIS A 70 8.48 -5.37 -10.13
N GLY A 71 7.19 -5.41 -10.50
CA GLY A 71 6.16 -5.94 -9.63
C GLY A 71 5.15 -6.76 -10.40
N LYS A 72 4.65 -7.81 -9.75
CA LYS A 72 3.53 -8.62 -10.25
C LYS A 72 2.26 -8.24 -9.50
N ILE A 73 1.29 -7.75 -10.25
CA ILE A 73 -0.03 -7.34 -9.79
C ILE A 73 -0.98 -8.49 -10.02
N LEU A 74 -1.68 -8.92 -8.97
CA LEU A 74 -2.73 -9.94 -9.02
C LEU A 74 -4.07 -9.27 -8.74
N TYR A 75 -5.07 -9.56 -9.55
CA TYR A 75 -6.42 -9.01 -9.40
C TYR A 75 -7.44 -10.03 -9.94
N GLU A 76 -8.73 -9.77 -9.79
CA GLU A 76 -9.79 -10.77 -10.05
C GLU A 76 -9.76 -11.34 -11.48
N GLN A 77 -9.29 -10.56 -12.46
CA GLN A 77 -9.31 -10.96 -13.88
C GLN A 77 -7.96 -11.54 -14.35
N GLY A 78 -7.00 -11.74 -13.45
CA GLY A 78 -5.70 -12.37 -13.75
C GLY A 78 -4.52 -11.72 -13.06
N HIS A 79 -3.35 -11.85 -13.67
CA HIS A 79 -2.13 -11.18 -13.23
C HIS A 79 -1.57 -10.29 -14.33
N ARG A 80 -0.84 -9.26 -13.94
CA ARG A 80 -0.10 -8.37 -14.83
C ARG A 80 1.24 -8.01 -14.21
N GLU A 81 2.19 -7.69 -15.07
CA GLU A 81 3.46 -7.09 -14.69
C GLU A 81 3.36 -5.58 -14.85
N GLY A 82 4.08 -4.85 -13.99
CA GLY A 82 4.16 -3.40 -14.02
C GLY A 82 5.39 -2.90 -13.28
N ASP A 83 5.80 -1.67 -13.59
CA ASP A 83 6.96 -1.06 -12.97
C ASP A 83 6.53 -0.26 -11.75
N ILE A 84 7.12 -0.57 -10.60
CA ILE A 84 6.93 0.22 -9.39
C ILE A 84 7.89 1.39 -9.47
N THR A 85 7.32 2.58 -9.67
CA THR A 85 8.06 3.83 -9.88
C THR A 85 8.26 4.61 -8.58
N GLU A 86 7.36 4.40 -7.61
CA GLU A 86 7.50 4.98 -6.27
C GLU A 86 7.00 4.00 -5.20
N LEU A 87 7.60 4.00 -4.01
CA LEU A 87 7.25 3.09 -2.91
C LEU A 87 7.32 3.78 -1.55
N SER A 88 6.43 3.40 -0.63
CA SER A 88 6.47 3.74 0.79
C SER A 88 5.96 2.57 1.63
N MET A 89 5.97 2.72 2.96
CA MET A 89 5.34 1.75 3.87
C MET A 89 3.83 1.62 3.66
N GLY A 90 3.18 2.65 3.11
CA GLY A 90 1.73 2.71 2.96
C GLY A 90 1.22 2.32 1.58
N GLY A 91 2.09 2.22 0.56
CA GLY A 91 1.64 2.03 -0.81
C GLY A 91 2.74 2.21 -1.84
N CYS A 92 2.34 2.15 -3.11
CA CYS A 92 3.25 2.34 -4.24
C CYS A 92 2.57 3.04 -5.42
N MET A 93 3.40 3.62 -6.29
CA MET A 93 3.02 4.08 -7.61
C MET A 93 3.45 3.04 -8.64
N ILE A 94 2.51 2.62 -9.47
CA ILE A 94 2.72 1.61 -10.49
C ILE A 94 2.52 2.23 -11.86
N GLU A 95 3.46 2.00 -12.77
CA GLU A 95 3.31 2.31 -14.17
C GLU A 95 2.88 1.05 -14.92
N LEU A 96 1.66 1.07 -15.47
CA LEU A 96 1.13 -0.02 -16.27
C LEU A 96 0.24 0.51 -17.43
N PRO A 97 0.26 -0.16 -18.60
CA PRO A 97 -0.42 0.34 -19.80
C PRO A 97 -1.95 0.21 -19.77
N ALA A 98 -2.52 -0.51 -18.79
CA ALA A 98 -3.96 -0.73 -18.68
C ALA A 98 -4.57 0.08 -17.54
N ALA A 99 -5.73 0.70 -17.79
CA ALA A 99 -6.44 1.43 -16.76
C ALA A 99 -7.02 0.48 -15.70
N LEU A 100 -6.49 0.54 -14.48
CA LEU A 100 -7.16 -0.02 -13.30
C LEU A 100 -8.13 1.04 -12.75
N LEU A 101 -9.30 0.60 -12.29
CA LEU A 101 -10.31 1.51 -11.75
C LEU A 101 -10.01 1.84 -10.29
N GLU A 102 -10.27 3.09 -9.88
CA GLU A 102 -10.24 3.45 -8.46
C GLU A 102 -11.16 2.51 -7.66
N GLY A 103 -10.67 2.06 -6.51
CA GLY A 103 -11.37 1.12 -5.64
C GLY A 103 -11.14 -0.35 -5.96
N THR A 104 -10.47 -0.68 -7.07
CA THR A 104 -10.11 -2.07 -7.41
C THR A 104 -9.17 -2.64 -6.35
N MET A 105 -9.48 -3.84 -5.84
CA MET A 105 -8.62 -4.57 -4.92
C MET A 105 -7.60 -5.41 -5.68
N LEU A 106 -6.36 -5.42 -5.18
CA LEU A 106 -5.22 -6.05 -5.81
C LEU A 106 -4.41 -6.82 -4.74
N GLY A 107 -3.74 -7.89 -5.15
CA GLY A 107 -2.53 -8.38 -4.50
C GLY A 107 -1.30 -7.89 -5.26
N ILE A 108 -0.18 -7.66 -4.58
CA ILE A 108 1.06 -7.19 -5.22
C ILE A 108 2.23 -8.03 -4.71
N ARG A 109 3.10 -8.42 -5.64
CA ARG A 109 4.44 -8.96 -5.35
C ARG A 109 5.47 -7.93 -5.77
N LEU A 110 6.29 -7.49 -4.84
CA LEU A 110 7.35 -6.51 -5.07
C LEU A 110 8.69 -7.25 -5.13
N ASP A 111 9.37 -7.20 -6.28
CA ASP A 111 10.71 -7.78 -6.45
C ASP A 111 11.75 -6.82 -5.86
N ALA A 112 11.78 -6.72 -4.52
CA ALA A 112 12.50 -5.68 -3.79
C ALA A 112 14.01 -5.96 -3.63
N PHE A 113 14.41 -7.23 -3.61
CA PHE A 113 15.81 -7.63 -3.47
C PHE A 113 16.14 -8.65 -4.55
N ASP A 114 17.32 -8.54 -5.15
CA ASP A 114 17.74 -9.43 -6.25
C ASP A 114 17.85 -10.90 -5.80
N ASP A 115 18.25 -11.13 -4.54
CA ASP A 115 18.51 -12.46 -3.97
C ASP A 115 17.52 -12.91 -2.88
N GLU A 116 16.42 -12.15 -2.65
CA GLU A 116 15.37 -12.56 -1.72
C GLU A 116 14.03 -12.80 -2.42
N PRO A 117 13.12 -13.61 -1.83
CA PRO A 117 11.75 -13.75 -2.34
C PRO A 117 11.02 -12.40 -2.41
N PRO A 118 10.07 -12.21 -3.33
CA PRO A 118 9.32 -10.96 -3.41
C PRO A 118 8.55 -10.67 -2.13
N ILE A 119 8.40 -9.38 -1.82
CA ILE A 119 7.56 -8.93 -0.70
C ILE A 119 6.10 -9.05 -1.13
N ILE A 120 5.29 -9.72 -0.30
CA ILE A 120 3.89 -10.03 -0.62
C ILE A 120 2.93 -9.08 0.10
N VAL A 121 2.21 -8.30 -0.70
CA VAL A 121 1.06 -7.50 -0.26
C VAL A 121 -0.21 -8.28 -0.61
N GLU A 122 -0.87 -8.83 0.41
CA GLU A 122 -2.08 -9.65 0.25
C GLU A 122 -3.27 -8.85 -0.27
N ALA A 123 -3.42 -7.62 0.22
CA ALA A 123 -4.51 -6.75 -0.16
C ALA A 123 -4.03 -5.31 -0.27
N ALA A 124 -4.34 -4.71 -1.42
CA ALA A 124 -4.10 -3.32 -1.74
C ALA A 124 -5.30 -2.77 -2.52
N ILE A 125 -5.42 -1.45 -2.60
CA ILE A 125 -6.51 -0.79 -3.31
C ILE A 125 -5.99 0.33 -4.21
N VAL A 126 -6.52 0.40 -5.41
CA VAL A 126 -6.27 1.54 -6.31
C VAL A 126 -6.88 2.80 -5.72
N ARG A 127 -6.04 3.79 -5.45
CA ARG A 127 -6.42 5.11 -4.92
C ARG A 127 -6.69 6.12 -6.00
N SER A 128 -5.92 6.07 -7.06
CA SER A 128 -6.07 6.93 -8.21
C SER A 128 -5.44 6.24 -9.42
N ALA A 129 -5.96 6.56 -10.61
CA ALA A 129 -5.39 6.12 -11.87
C ALA A 129 -5.42 7.30 -12.83
N LEU A 130 -4.24 7.76 -13.27
CA LEU A 130 -4.07 8.87 -14.19
C LEU A 130 -3.18 8.44 -15.35
N GLY A 131 -3.77 8.19 -16.50
CA GLY A 131 -3.07 7.61 -17.65
C GLY A 131 -2.55 6.21 -17.32
N THR A 132 -1.24 6.01 -17.41
CA THR A 132 -0.54 4.76 -17.08
C THR A 132 -0.11 4.68 -15.61
N ARG A 133 -0.21 5.78 -14.85
CA ARG A 133 0.19 5.83 -13.45
C ARG A 133 -0.97 5.47 -12.54
N VAL A 134 -0.76 4.48 -11.71
CA VAL A 134 -1.76 3.96 -10.77
C VAL A 134 -1.19 4.03 -9.37
N GLU A 135 -1.84 4.83 -8.52
CA GLU A 135 -1.51 4.92 -7.10
C GLU A 135 -2.24 3.81 -6.36
N VAL A 136 -1.50 3.06 -5.55
CA VAL A 136 -2.02 1.94 -4.78
C VAL A 136 -1.70 2.14 -3.30
N GLU A 137 -2.71 1.92 -2.44
CA GLU A 137 -2.52 1.87 -0.99
C GLU A 137 -2.56 0.42 -0.49
N PHE A 138 -1.58 0.06 0.34
CA PHE A 138 -1.53 -1.25 0.98
C PHE A 138 -2.55 -1.31 2.13
N LEU A 139 -3.42 -2.32 2.07
CA LEU A 139 -4.44 -2.58 3.09
C LEU A 139 -3.99 -3.68 4.07
N ARG A 140 -3.21 -4.64 3.58
CA ARG A 140 -2.67 -5.75 4.37
C ARG A 140 -1.41 -6.30 3.69
N LEU A 141 -0.33 -6.38 4.47
CA LEU A 141 0.83 -7.19 4.15
C LEU A 141 0.65 -8.60 4.68
N ALA A 142 1.30 -9.59 4.05
CA ALA A 142 1.39 -10.92 4.64
C ALA A 142 2.10 -10.85 6.01
N ASN A 143 1.74 -11.76 6.92
CA ASN A 143 2.48 -11.92 8.17
C ASN A 143 3.96 -12.15 7.83
N ASP A 144 4.86 -11.45 8.51
CA ASP A 144 6.32 -11.42 8.30
C ASP A 144 6.86 -10.47 7.23
N GLU A 145 6.02 -9.91 6.35
CA GLU A 145 6.47 -9.00 5.28
C GLU A 145 6.62 -7.53 5.72
N GLU A 146 5.94 -7.10 6.80
CA GLU A 146 6.02 -5.71 7.31
C GLU A 146 7.47 -5.31 7.64
N GLY A 147 8.22 -6.21 8.30
CA GLY A 147 9.63 -5.95 8.63
C GLY A 147 10.53 -5.90 7.39
N ARG A 148 10.25 -6.73 6.37
CA ARG A 148 11.00 -6.76 5.11
C ARG A 148 10.76 -5.50 4.30
N LEU A 149 9.50 -5.07 4.17
CA LEU A 149 9.15 -3.81 3.53
C LEU A 149 9.78 -2.61 4.26
N ASN A 150 9.73 -2.61 5.60
CA ASN A 150 10.35 -1.55 6.40
C ASN A 150 11.85 -1.44 6.17
N ARG A 151 12.57 -2.58 6.16
CA ARG A 151 14.01 -2.60 5.83
C ARG A 151 14.27 -2.08 4.42
N PHE A 152 13.48 -2.49 3.44
CA PHE A 152 13.64 -2.04 2.06
C PHE A 152 13.36 -0.54 1.89
N VAL A 153 12.23 -0.06 2.42
CA VAL A 153 11.92 1.38 2.38
C VAL A 153 13.00 2.18 3.10
N THR A 154 13.50 1.70 4.24
CA THR A 154 14.62 2.32 4.97
C THR A 154 15.92 2.34 4.16
N SER A 155 16.26 1.27 3.43
CA SER A 155 17.47 1.27 2.58
C SER A 155 17.35 2.31 1.47
N LEU A 156 16.17 2.54 0.88
CA LEU A 156 15.94 3.62 -0.08
C LEU A 156 16.21 5.03 0.49
N TRP A 157 16.08 5.22 1.82
CA TRP A 157 16.46 6.47 2.50
C TRP A 157 17.97 6.59 2.69
N LEU A 158 18.65 5.48 2.99
CA LEU A 158 20.08 5.46 3.28
C LEU A 158 20.95 5.48 2.00
N GLU A 159 20.49 4.84 0.93
CA GLU A 159 21.27 4.63 -0.30
C GLU A 159 21.11 5.75 -1.34
N GLY A 160 20.31 6.78 -1.07
CA GLY A 160 20.25 7.98 -1.89
C GLY A 160 20.20 7.70 -3.40
N THR A 161 19.03 7.35 -3.92
CA THR A 161 18.72 7.44 -5.37
C THR A 161 19.51 6.54 -6.36
N GLN A 162 20.18 5.46 -5.93
CA GLN A 162 21.01 4.66 -6.86
C GLN A 162 20.37 3.46 -7.58
N ILE A 163 19.13 3.04 -7.27
CA ILE A 163 18.48 1.92 -8.00
C ILE A 163 17.94 2.34 -9.39
N ALA A 164 18.00 3.63 -9.73
CA ALA A 164 17.60 4.13 -11.06
C ALA A 164 18.56 3.81 -12.22
N ARG A 165 19.54 2.88 -12.08
CA ARG A 165 20.56 2.63 -13.14
C ARG A 165 20.91 1.17 -13.47
N SER A 166 20.16 0.16 -13.02
CA SER A 166 20.43 -1.24 -13.39
C SER A 166 19.40 -1.90 -14.33
N SER A 167 18.47 -1.16 -14.95
CA SER A 167 17.72 -1.68 -16.10
C SER A 167 18.54 -1.54 -17.40
N GLY A 168 19.68 -2.23 -17.44
CA GLY A 168 20.50 -2.38 -18.63
C GLY A 168 19.96 -3.46 -19.55
N ARG A 169 19.07 -3.06 -20.47
CA ARG A 169 18.92 -3.61 -21.83
C ARG A 169 18.64 -5.13 -21.94
N TRP A 170 17.36 -5.51 -21.88
CA TRP A 170 16.88 -6.70 -22.60
C TRP A 170 16.96 -6.42 -24.12
N LYS A 171 17.80 -7.18 -24.82
CA LYS A 171 17.95 -7.16 -26.28
C LYS A 171 17.08 -8.30 -26.83
N PRO A 172 16.07 -8.05 -27.69
CA PRO A 172 15.40 -9.16 -28.36
C PRO A 172 16.40 -9.81 -29.32
N GLU A 173 16.69 -11.08 -29.07
CA GLU A 173 17.50 -11.91 -29.95
C GLU A 173 16.70 -12.19 -31.22
N SER A 174 17.18 -11.62 -32.34
CA SER A 174 16.63 -11.84 -33.66
C SER A 174 17.08 -13.21 -34.17
N ILE A 175 16.22 -14.21 -34.04
CA ILE A 175 16.38 -15.48 -34.76
C ILE A 175 15.95 -15.23 -36.20
N ARG A 176 16.94 -15.19 -37.09
CA ARG A 176 16.76 -15.17 -38.55
C ARG A 176 16.24 -16.53 -39.01
N SER A 177 15.13 -16.50 -39.71
CA SER A 177 14.80 -17.46 -40.76
C SER A 177 15.78 -17.29 -41.93
N THR A 178 16.48 -18.36 -42.32
CA THR A 178 16.61 -18.93 -43.68
C THR A 178 17.60 -20.09 -43.62
#